data_AF-A0A1C6S313-F1
#
_entry.id   AF-A0A1C6S313-F1
#
_cell.length_a   1.000
_cell.length_b   1.000
_cell.length_c   1.000
_cell.angle_alpha   90.00
_cell.angle_beta   90.00
_cell.angle_gamma   90.00
#
_symmetry.space_group_name_H-M   'P 1'
#
loop_
_entity.id
_entity.type
_entity.pdbx_description
1 polymer ?
#
loop_
_entity_poly.entity_id
_entity_poly.type
_entity_poly.pdbx_seq_one_letter_code
_entity_poly.pdbx_strand_id
1 'polypeptide(L)'
;MARMLYSASMSIDGFIAGPGGDMSWLTPYLGPNPTMDDVAARTRALLVGRRTFGGDDPYRDLPGEGEAFGGGWSGPQFVLTHHPPADPVPGVTFVTDLHTAVTRAREAAGDGYVNVLGGDVARQCLDADLLDEVLVCVVPVLLGDGVRLFDHPGGRTVRLEPVGVSEAPPATNLWLRVVR
;
A
#
# COMPACT_ATOMS: atom_id res chain seq x y z
N MET A 1 6.97 -11.36 -15.20
CA MET A 1 7.51 -10.16 -14.48
C MET A 1 6.45 -9.66 -13.54
N ALA A 2 6.81 -9.50 -12.27
CA ALA A 2 5.87 -9.13 -11.22
C ALA A 2 5.20 -7.78 -11.47
N ARG A 3 3.91 -7.71 -11.14
CA ARG A 3 3.12 -6.48 -11.21
C ARG A 3 3.30 -5.66 -9.94
N MET A 4 3.41 -4.35 -10.10
CA MET A 4 3.44 -3.37 -9.01
C MET A 4 2.00 -2.91 -8.72
N LEU A 5 1.48 -3.30 -7.56
CA LEU A 5 0.15 -2.94 -7.10
C LEU A 5 0.27 -1.95 -5.94
N TYR A 6 -0.35 -0.77 -6.05
CA TYR A 6 -0.58 0.08 -4.88
C TYR A 6 -1.94 -0.27 -4.28
N SER A 7 -1.99 -0.76 -3.04
CA SER A 7 -3.25 -1.02 -2.34
C SER A 7 -3.39 -0.17 -1.08
N ALA A 8 -4.58 0.37 -0.84
CA ALA A 8 -4.92 1.13 0.36
C ALA A 8 -6.42 1.10 0.66
N SER A 9 -6.76 1.20 1.95
CA SER A 9 -8.10 1.65 2.38
C SER A 9 -8.13 3.17 2.43
N MET A 10 -9.23 3.77 1.99
CA MET A 10 -9.36 5.21 1.83
C MET A 10 -10.76 5.67 2.26
N SER A 11 -10.83 6.78 2.99
CA SER A 11 -12.09 7.50 3.24
C SER A 11 -12.69 8.05 1.94
N ILE A 12 -13.98 8.39 1.93
CA ILE A 12 -14.65 8.95 0.74
C ILE A 12 -13.98 10.25 0.27
N ASP A 13 -13.50 11.08 1.19
CA ASP A 13 -12.83 12.35 0.94
C ASP A 13 -11.32 12.22 0.65
N GLY A 14 -10.82 10.98 0.51
CA GLY A 14 -9.55 10.71 -0.13
C GLY A 14 -8.36 10.48 0.81
N PHE A 15 -8.60 10.20 2.10
CA PHE A 15 -7.54 10.02 3.09
C PHE A 15 -7.31 8.54 3.43
N ILE A 16 -6.04 8.14 3.54
CA ILE A 16 -5.59 6.79 3.88
C ILE A 16 -5.09 6.67 5.32
N ALA A 17 -4.82 7.80 5.96
CA ALA A 17 -4.49 7.92 7.37
C ALA A 17 -4.98 9.30 7.86
N GLY A 18 -5.33 9.40 9.14
CA GLY A 18 -5.64 10.67 9.79
C GLY A 18 -4.38 11.51 10.05
N PRO A 19 -4.53 12.68 10.70
CA PRO A 19 -3.41 13.53 11.09
C PRO A 19 -2.33 12.75 11.86
N GLY A 20 -1.07 12.99 11.54
CA GLY A 20 0.05 12.29 12.18
C GLY A 20 0.20 10.81 11.80
N GLY A 21 -0.53 10.31 10.79
CA GLY A 21 -0.51 8.89 10.40
C GLY A 21 -1.46 8.02 11.22
N ASP A 22 -2.45 8.62 11.89
CA ASP A 22 -3.43 7.88 12.68
C ASP A 22 -4.22 6.89 11.81
N MET A 23 -4.20 5.62 12.19
CA MET A 23 -4.94 4.54 11.52
C MET A 23 -6.13 4.04 12.34
N SER A 24 -6.36 4.57 13.55
CA SER A 24 -7.44 4.13 14.45
C SER A 24 -8.84 4.38 13.88
N TRP A 25 -8.97 5.35 12.97
CA TRP A 25 -10.21 5.61 12.24
C TRP A 25 -10.68 4.39 11.41
N LEU A 26 -9.77 3.50 11.01
CA LEU A 26 -10.08 2.34 10.20
C LEU A 26 -10.56 1.14 11.04
N THR A 27 -10.29 1.13 12.35
CA THR A 27 -10.63 0.02 13.25
C THR A 27 -12.11 -0.41 13.18
N PRO A 28 -13.12 0.51 13.15
CA PRO A 28 -14.53 0.15 13.02
C PRO A 28 -14.89 -0.50 11.68
N TYR A 29 -14.01 -0.40 10.68
CA TYR A 29 -14.18 -0.88 9.32
C TYR A 29 -13.24 -2.06 9.01
N LEU A 30 -12.57 -2.62 10.02
CA LEU A 30 -11.92 -3.92 9.87
C LEU A 30 -12.99 -5.00 9.73
N GLY A 31 -12.76 -5.94 8.82
CA GLY A 31 -13.71 -7.00 8.52
C GLY A 31 -13.31 -7.81 7.30
N PRO A 32 -14.08 -8.85 6.97
CA PRO A 32 -13.79 -9.71 5.84
C PRO A 32 -13.85 -8.90 4.54
N ASN A 33 -12.79 -8.99 3.75
CA ASN A 33 -12.73 -8.41 2.41
C ASN A 33 -12.02 -9.40 1.47
N PRO A 34 -12.78 -10.24 0.73
CA PRO A 34 -12.20 -11.26 -0.14
C PRO A 34 -11.21 -10.71 -1.19
N THR A 35 -11.39 -9.46 -1.61
CA THR A 35 -10.45 -8.81 -2.54
C THR A 35 -9.09 -8.55 -1.89
N MET A 36 -9.06 -8.18 -0.60
CA MET A 36 -7.80 -8.03 0.14
C MET A 36 -7.17 -9.37 0.48
N ASP A 37 -7.97 -10.41 0.75
CA ASP A 37 -7.48 -11.78 0.93
C ASP A 37 -6.77 -12.27 -0.34
N ASP A 38 -7.37 -12.02 -1.51
CA ASP A 38 -6.77 -12.34 -2.81
C ASP A 38 -5.46 -11.56 -3.06
N VAL A 39 -5.41 -10.29 -2.65
CA VAL A 39 -4.19 -9.48 -2.73
C VAL A 39 -3.10 -10.09 -1.85
N ALA A 40 -3.41 -10.42 -0.60
CA ALA A 40 -2.45 -11.06 0.31
C ALA A 40 -1.92 -12.38 -0.28
N ALA A 41 -2.80 -13.24 -0.79
CA ALA A 41 -2.43 -14.54 -1.38
C ALA A 41 -1.54 -14.42 -2.63
N ARG A 42 -1.70 -13.35 -3.42
CA ARG A 42 -0.96 -13.13 -4.67
C ARG A 42 0.28 -12.24 -4.49
N THR A 43 0.41 -11.57 -3.34
CA THR A 43 1.57 -10.76 -2.98
C THR A 43 2.75 -11.66 -2.63
N ARG A 44 3.90 -11.41 -3.27
CA ARG A 44 5.14 -12.17 -3.07
C ARG A 44 6.28 -11.32 -2.54
N ALA A 45 6.17 -10.00 -2.61
CA ALA A 45 7.07 -9.06 -1.95
C ALA A 45 6.32 -7.77 -1.58
N LEU A 46 6.84 -7.04 -0.60
CA LEU A 46 6.36 -5.70 -0.27
C LEU A 46 7.40 -4.64 -0.64
N LEU A 47 6.93 -3.52 -1.19
CA LEU A 47 7.69 -2.27 -1.27
C LEU A 47 7.03 -1.25 -0.34
N VAL A 48 7.71 -0.87 0.73
CA VAL A 48 7.12 -0.11 1.83
C VAL A 48 7.81 1.24 1.98
N GLY A 49 7.05 2.32 2.08
CA GLY A 49 7.57 3.64 2.42
C GLY A 49 7.97 3.72 3.89
N ARG A 50 8.99 4.55 4.20
CA ARG A 50 9.51 4.69 5.58
C ARG A 50 8.45 5.00 6.64
N ARG A 51 7.49 5.88 6.34
CA ARG A 51 6.44 6.28 7.29
C ARG A 51 5.53 5.11 7.63
N THR A 52 5.08 4.38 6.62
CA THR A 52 4.25 3.16 6.80
C THR A 52 4.99 2.09 7.58
N PHE A 53 6.27 1.85 7.27
CA PHE A 53 7.11 0.93 8.05
C PHE A 53 7.33 1.41 9.50
N GLY A 54 7.26 2.71 9.75
CA GLY A 54 7.48 3.33 11.06
C GLY A 54 6.32 3.19 12.05
N GLY A 55 5.19 2.60 11.66
CA GLY A 55 4.10 2.29 12.59
C GLY A 55 2.72 2.86 12.23
N ASP A 56 2.46 3.20 10.97
CA ASP A 56 1.08 3.36 10.49
C ASP A 56 0.44 1.96 10.48
N ASP A 57 -0.35 1.63 11.51
CA ASP A 57 -0.95 0.30 11.64
C ASP A 57 -2.40 0.36 12.16
N PRO A 58 -3.39 -0.12 11.39
CA PRO A 58 -4.78 -0.19 11.85
C PRO A 58 -5.04 -1.30 12.89
N TYR A 59 -4.09 -2.22 13.09
CA TYR A 59 -4.14 -3.29 14.09
C TYR A 59 -3.42 -2.93 15.39
N ARG A 60 -3.08 -1.65 15.62
CA ARG A 60 -2.50 -1.21 16.90
C ARG A 60 -3.35 -1.68 18.09
N ASP A 61 -2.72 -2.27 19.09
CA ASP A 61 -3.37 -2.86 20.27
C ASP A 61 -4.33 -4.03 19.95
N LEU A 62 -4.23 -4.63 18.75
CA LEU A 62 -5.02 -5.79 18.30
C LEU A 62 -4.11 -6.95 17.86
N PRO A 63 -4.63 -8.19 17.77
CA PRO A 63 -3.89 -9.28 17.15
C PRO A 63 -3.50 -8.93 15.70
N GLY A 64 -2.23 -9.18 15.34
CA GLY A 64 -1.67 -8.81 14.04
C GLY A 64 -0.99 -7.43 14.01
N GLU A 65 -0.84 -6.75 15.15
CA GLU A 65 -0.05 -5.52 15.25
C GLU A 65 1.39 -5.72 14.73
N GLY A 66 1.85 -4.81 13.88
CA GLY A 66 3.15 -4.84 13.24
C GLY A 66 3.28 -5.89 12.11
N GLU A 67 2.23 -6.66 11.86
CA GLU A 67 2.23 -7.71 10.85
C GLU A 67 1.53 -7.26 9.57
N ALA A 68 2.15 -7.52 8.42
CA ALA A 68 1.56 -7.18 7.13
C ALA A 68 0.24 -7.95 6.94
N PHE A 69 -0.79 -7.25 6.47
CA PHE A 69 -2.15 -7.78 6.34
C PHE A 69 -2.70 -8.39 7.65
N GLY A 70 -2.39 -7.80 8.81
CA GLY A 70 -2.85 -8.29 10.11
C GLY A 70 -2.40 -9.71 10.42
N GLY A 71 -1.20 -10.09 9.93
CA GLY A 71 -0.62 -11.43 10.08
C GLY A 71 -0.99 -12.43 8.99
N GLY A 72 -1.82 -12.03 8.03
CA GLY A 72 -2.20 -12.87 6.89
C GLY A 72 -1.10 -13.10 5.86
N TRP A 73 0.06 -12.44 5.99
CA TRP A 73 1.14 -12.51 5.02
C TRP A 73 2.54 -12.50 5.65
N SER A 74 3.45 -13.26 5.04
CA SER A 74 4.88 -13.19 5.34
C SER A 74 5.69 -13.28 4.04
N GLY A 75 6.84 -12.62 4.00
CA GLY A 75 7.69 -12.60 2.83
C GLY A 75 8.71 -11.45 2.86
N PRO A 76 9.48 -11.30 1.78
CA PRO A 76 10.52 -10.27 1.67
C PRO A 76 9.91 -8.87 1.61
N GLN A 77 10.43 -7.98 2.45
CA GLN A 77 10.04 -6.57 2.49
C GLN A 77 11.21 -5.67 2.07
N PHE A 78 10.93 -4.70 1.21
CA PHE A 78 11.89 -3.70 0.76
C PHE A 78 11.41 -2.33 1.23
N VAL A 79 12.16 -1.70 2.15
CA VAL A 79 11.79 -0.40 2.72
C VAL A 79 12.59 0.70 2.03
N LEU A 80 11.91 1.59 1.32
CA LEU A 80 12.52 2.75 0.68
C LEU A 80 12.74 3.86 1.72
N THR A 81 14.01 4.13 2.04
CA THR A 81 14.40 5.16 3.02
C THR A 81 15.83 5.64 2.78
N HIS A 82 16.09 6.93 2.97
CA HIS A 82 17.44 7.50 3.03
C HIS A 82 18.10 7.33 4.41
N HIS A 83 17.33 6.90 5.40
CA HIS A 83 17.76 6.74 6.79
C HIS A 83 17.45 5.31 7.25
N PRO A 84 18.24 4.31 6.82
CA PRO A 84 18.12 2.95 7.34
C PRO A 84 18.45 2.92 8.84
N PRO A 85 17.81 2.06 9.63
CA PRO A 85 18.22 1.84 11.01
C PRO A 85 19.66 1.28 11.07
N ALA A 86 20.34 1.52 12.19
CA ALA A 86 21.68 0.97 12.41
C ALA A 86 21.65 -0.56 12.54
N ASP A 87 20.63 -1.08 13.22
CA ASP A 87 20.45 -2.51 13.41
C ASP A 87 19.61 -3.13 12.28
N PRO A 88 20.01 -4.31 11.76
CA PRO A 88 19.23 -5.01 10.75
C PRO A 88 17.90 -5.51 11.33
N VAL A 89 16.85 -5.40 10.53
CA VAL A 89 15.52 -5.97 10.86
C VAL A 89 15.33 -7.26 10.07
N PRO A 90 15.09 -8.41 10.73
CA PRO A 90 14.89 -9.68 10.05
C PRO A 90 13.79 -9.62 8.97
N GLY A 91 14.07 -10.17 7.78
CA GLY A 91 13.12 -10.19 6.66
C GLY A 91 12.94 -8.86 5.93
N VAL A 92 13.63 -7.80 6.35
CA VAL A 92 13.52 -6.44 5.79
C VAL A 92 14.84 -6.02 5.16
N THR A 93 14.77 -5.54 3.92
CA THR A 93 15.89 -4.93 3.21
C THR A 93 15.64 -3.44 3.05
N PHE A 94 16.48 -2.61 3.65
CA PHE A 94 16.42 -1.15 3.45
C PHE A 94 17.15 -0.77 2.17
N VAL A 95 16.51 0.07 1.35
CA VAL A 95 17.04 0.53 0.06
C VAL A 95 16.87 2.04 -0.04
N THR A 96 17.87 2.74 -0.58
CA THR A 96 17.90 4.21 -0.66
C THR A 96 17.49 4.76 -2.04
N ASP A 97 17.32 3.89 -3.03
CA ASP A 97 17.03 4.23 -4.43
C ASP A 97 15.77 3.49 -4.91
N LEU A 98 14.86 4.22 -5.56
CA LEU A 98 13.57 3.70 -6.01
C LEU A 98 13.73 2.56 -7.02
N HIS A 99 14.52 2.76 -8.06
CA HIS A 99 14.67 1.77 -9.14
C HIS A 99 15.31 0.48 -8.65
N THR A 100 16.26 0.58 -7.73
CA THR A 100 16.88 -0.55 -7.06
C THR A 100 15.87 -1.27 -6.18
N ALA A 101 15.05 -0.54 -5.42
CA ALA A 101 14.01 -1.14 -4.57
C ALA A 101 12.98 -1.90 -5.41
N VAL A 102 12.49 -1.29 -6.50
CA VAL A 102 11.53 -1.91 -7.43
C VAL A 102 12.12 -3.14 -8.13
N THR A 103 13.37 -3.06 -8.61
CA THR A 103 14.06 -4.20 -9.24
C THR A 103 14.14 -5.38 -8.29
N ARG A 104 14.66 -5.18 -7.08
CA ARG A 104 14.79 -6.25 -6.08
C ARG A 104 13.44 -6.82 -5.65
N ALA A 105 12.42 -5.96 -5.48
CA ALA A 105 11.09 -6.41 -5.13
C ALA A 105 10.46 -7.25 -6.25
N ARG A 106 10.61 -6.85 -7.51
CA ARG A 106 10.12 -7.62 -8.67
C ARG A 106 10.84 -8.95 -8.82
N GLU A 107 12.15 -8.99 -8.63
CA GLU A 107 12.94 -10.23 -8.62
C GLU A 107 12.45 -11.19 -7.54
N ALA A 108 12.25 -10.69 -6.32
CA ALA A 108 11.71 -11.48 -5.22
C ALA A 108 10.27 -11.96 -5.47
N ALA A 109 9.46 -11.17 -6.18
CA ALA A 109 8.07 -11.50 -6.43
C ALA A 109 7.84 -12.46 -7.61
N GLY A 110 8.80 -12.61 -8.53
CA GLY A 110 8.69 -13.49 -9.69
C GLY A 110 7.53 -13.11 -10.61
N ASP A 111 6.50 -13.96 -10.69
CA ASP A 111 5.27 -13.72 -11.46
C ASP A 111 4.05 -13.31 -10.59
N GLY A 112 4.28 -13.06 -9.30
CA GLY A 112 3.27 -12.54 -8.38
C GLY A 112 3.15 -11.01 -8.39
N TYR A 113 2.63 -10.47 -7.28
CA TYR A 113 2.61 -9.04 -7.04
C TYR A 113 3.74 -8.59 -6.12
N VAL A 114 4.26 -7.40 -6.42
CA VAL A 114 4.84 -6.52 -5.42
C VAL A 114 3.72 -5.59 -4.94
N ASN A 115 3.34 -5.70 -3.68
CA ASN A 115 2.38 -4.76 -3.10
C ASN A 115 3.12 -3.55 -2.52
N VAL A 116 2.74 -2.36 -2.97
CA VAL A 116 3.32 -1.08 -2.61
C VAL A 116 2.50 -0.50 -1.46
N LEU A 117 3.16 -0.21 -0.34
CA LEU A 117 2.53 0.31 0.86
C LEU A 117 3.07 1.71 1.18
N GLY A 118 2.17 2.68 1.19
CA GLY A 118 2.46 4.09 1.48
C GLY A 118 2.29 5.01 0.26
N GLY A 119 1.55 6.11 0.44
CA GLY A 119 1.19 7.02 -0.65
C GLY A 119 2.38 7.70 -1.34
N ASP A 120 3.42 8.09 -0.60
CA ASP A 120 4.58 8.76 -1.21
C ASP A 120 5.40 7.80 -2.11
N VAL A 121 5.66 6.57 -1.68
CA VAL A 121 6.36 5.59 -2.53
C VAL A 121 5.50 5.19 -3.74
N ALA A 122 4.18 5.10 -3.58
CA ALA A 122 3.27 4.87 -4.69
C ALA A 122 3.31 6.02 -5.71
N ARG A 123 3.35 7.27 -5.26
CA ARG A 123 3.53 8.47 -6.10
C ARG A 123 4.85 8.42 -6.87
N GLN A 124 5.96 8.15 -6.19
CA GLN A 124 7.26 8.00 -6.84
C GLN A 124 7.26 6.89 -7.91
N CYS A 125 6.65 5.74 -7.62
CA CYS A 125 6.47 4.67 -8.62
C CYS A 125 5.63 5.12 -9.82
N LEU A 126 4.58 5.92 -9.61
CA LEU A 126 3.72 6.40 -10.69
C LEU A 126 4.42 7.45 -11.56
N ASP A 127 5.17 8.36 -10.94
CA ASP A 127 5.96 9.38 -11.65
C ASP A 127 7.07 8.76 -12.50
N ALA A 128 7.62 7.62 -12.07
CA ALA A 128 8.63 6.85 -12.79
C ALA A 128 8.06 5.81 -13.79
N ASP A 129 6.74 5.80 -14.02
CA ASP A 129 6.03 4.81 -14.85
C ASP A 129 6.26 3.34 -14.42
N LEU A 130 6.54 3.11 -13.14
CA LEU A 130 6.80 1.80 -12.54
C LEU A 130 5.54 1.16 -11.97
N LEU A 131 4.49 1.93 -11.66
CA LEU A 131 3.24 1.41 -11.11
C LEU A 131 2.37 0.78 -12.21
N ASP A 132 1.78 -0.39 -11.93
CA ASP A 132 0.96 -1.14 -12.90
C ASP A 132 -0.53 -1.06 -12.56
N GLU A 133 -0.88 -1.24 -11.28
CA GLU A 133 -2.27 -1.31 -10.81
C GLU A 133 -2.45 -0.53 -9.50
N VAL A 134 -3.67 -0.04 -9.26
CA VAL A 134 -4.10 0.60 -8.02
C VAL A 134 -5.36 -0.10 -7.52
N LEU A 135 -5.38 -0.51 -6.27
CA LEU A 135 -6.56 -1.03 -5.58
C LEU A 135 -6.91 -0.10 -4.41
N VAL A 136 -8.13 0.45 -4.44
CA VAL A 136 -8.62 1.31 -3.36
C VAL A 136 -9.85 0.67 -2.72
N CYS A 137 -9.77 0.40 -1.42
CA CYS A 137 -10.93 0.01 -0.62
C CYS A 137 -11.59 1.28 -0.07
N VAL A 138 -12.65 1.76 -0.71
CA VAL A 138 -13.36 2.98 -0.33
C VAL A 138 -14.26 2.69 0.86
N VAL A 139 -13.91 3.25 2.01
CA VAL A 139 -14.61 3.10 3.29
C VAL A 139 -15.63 4.24 3.43
N PRO A 140 -16.87 3.97 3.88
CA PRO A 140 -17.96 4.94 3.90
C PRO A 140 -17.86 5.94 5.07
N VAL A 141 -16.77 6.69 5.12
CA VAL A 141 -16.47 7.72 6.13
C VAL A 141 -15.85 8.94 5.47
N LEU A 142 -16.12 10.12 6.02
CA LEU A 142 -15.41 11.36 5.70
C LEU A 142 -14.43 11.62 6.85
N LEU A 143 -13.13 11.52 6.59
CA LEU A 143 -12.10 11.63 7.63
C LEU A 143 -11.73 13.09 7.93
N GLY A 144 -11.90 13.97 6.95
CA GLY A 144 -11.73 15.42 7.06
C GLY A 144 -10.30 15.93 6.85
N ASP A 145 -9.29 15.22 7.36
CA ASP A 145 -7.89 15.61 7.23
C ASP A 145 -6.94 14.40 7.38
N GLY A 146 -5.67 14.59 7.03
CA GLY A 146 -4.60 13.62 7.19
C GLY A 146 -3.82 13.37 5.91
N VAL A 147 -3.44 12.13 5.69
CA VAL A 147 -2.64 11.71 4.53
C VAL A 147 -3.56 11.31 3.39
N ARG A 148 -3.47 12.00 2.25
CA ARG A 148 -4.24 11.64 1.05
C ARG A 148 -3.72 10.36 0.41
N LEU A 149 -4.62 9.62 -0.24
CA LEU A 149 -4.28 8.47 -1.11
C LEU A 149 -3.22 8.87 -2.14
N PHE A 150 -3.39 10.04 -2.73
CA PHE A 150 -2.48 10.57 -3.73
C PHE A 150 -2.40 12.10 -3.62
N ASP A 151 -1.38 12.59 -2.91
CA ASP A 151 -1.10 14.02 -2.81
C ASP A 151 -0.04 14.43 -3.85
N HIS A 152 -0.48 14.99 -4.98
CA HIS A 152 0.43 15.37 -6.07
C HIS A 152 -0.01 16.67 -6.78
N PRO A 153 0.00 17.80 -6.07
CA PRO A 153 -0.32 19.09 -6.67
C PRO A 153 0.68 19.43 -7.78
N GLY A 154 0.18 19.89 -8.94
CA GLY A 154 1.01 20.21 -10.11
C GLY A 154 1.46 18.97 -10.91
N GLY A 155 1.02 17.77 -10.52
CA GLY A 155 1.28 16.54 -11.24
C GLY A 155 0.59 16.44 -12.60
N ARG A 156 1.01 15.45 -13.40
CA ARG A 156 0.36 15.12 -14.66
C ARG A 156 -0.97 14.39 -14.43
N THR A 157 -1.90 14.50 -15.37
CA THR A 157 -3.09 13.65 -15.41
C THR A 157 -2.67 12.22 -15.73
N VAL A 158 -3.01 11.28 -14.85
CA VAL A 158 -2.81 9.84 -15.05
C VAL A 158 -4.15 9.21 -15.41
N ARG A 159 -4.20 8.48 -16.53
CA ARG A 159 -5.40 7.76 -16.95
C ARG A 159 -5.42 6.40 -16.27
N LEU A 160 -6.57 6.04 -15.71
CA LEU A 160 -6.82 4.75 -15.08
C LEU A 160 -7.97 4.05 -15.79
N GLU A 161 -7.86 2.73 -15.93
CA GLU A 161 -8.90 1.87 -16.49
C GLU A 161 -9.44 0.93 -15.41
N PRO A 162 -10.77 0.84 -15.21
CA PRO A 162 -11.35 -0.14 -14.32
C PRO A 162 -11.00 -1.57 -14.75
N VAL A 163 -10.41 -2.33 -13.83
CA VAL A 163 -10.16 -3.77 -13.96
C VAL A 163 -11.28 -4.55 -13.28
N GLY A 164 -11.77 -4.04 -12.15
CA GLY A 164 -12.84 -4.67 -11.40
C GLY A 164 -13.40 -3.74 -10.32
N VAL A 165 -14.65 -4.00 -9.95
CA VAL A 165 -15.32 -3.40 -8.80
C VAL A 165 -15.93 -4.54 -8.00
N SER A 166 -15.72 -4.54 -6.69
CA SER A 166 -16.31 -5.50 -5.77
C SER A 166 -16.77 -4.81 -4.50
N GLU A 167 -17.69 -5.44 -3.79
CA GLU A 167 -18.19 -4.95 -2.52
C GLU A 167 -17.76 -5.91 -1.42
N ALA A 168 -17.39 -5.35 -0.27
CA ALA A 168 -17.22 -6.04 0.99
C ALA A 168 -18.02 -5.29 2.06
N PRO A 169 -18.44 -5.95 3.16
CA PRO A 169 -19.17 -5.28 4.23
C PRO A 169 -18.57 -3.93 4.69
N PRO A 170 -17.24 -3.76 4.80
CA PRO A 170 -16.67 -2.48 5.23
C PRO A 170 -16.37 -1.47 4.11
N ALA A 171 -16.39 -1.87 2.83
CA ALA A 171 -15.85 -1.03 1.76
C ALA A 171 -16.34 -1.41 0.35
N THR A 172 -16.28 -0.45 -0.58
CA THR A 172 -16.33 -0.70 -2.02
C THR A 172 -14.92 -0.72 -2.59
N ASN A 173 -14.51 -1.82 -3.20
CA ASN A 173 -13.18 -1.98 -3.76
C ASN A 173 -13.16 -1.55 -5.23
N LEU A 174 -12.23 -0.67 -5.58
CA LEU A 174 -11.97 -0.21 -6.94
C LEU A 174 -10.59 -0.71 -7.38
N TRP A 175 -10.55 -1.67 -8.30
CA TRP A 175 -9.30 -2.16 -8.90
C TRP A 175 -9.11 -1.52 -10.27
N LEU A 176 -8.00 -0.81 -10.42
CA LEU A 176 -7.71 0.05 -11.55
C LEU A 176 -6.34 -0.31 -12.15
N ARG A 177 -6.20 -0.19 -13.46
CA ARG A 177 -4.93 -0.31 -14.19
C ARG A 177 -4.44 1.07 -14.58
N VAL A 178 -3.13 1.30 -14.43
CA VAL A 178 -2.48 2.51 -14.94
C VAL A 178 -2.30 2.39 -16.45
N VAL A 179 -2.83 3.36 -17.20
CA VAL A 179 -2.65 3.44 -18.66
C VAL A 179 -1.36 4.20 -18.96
N ARG A 180 -0.49 3.59 -19.78
CA ARG A 180 0.77 4.18 -20.25
C ARG A 180 0.64 4.65 -21.69
#